data_AF-A0AAE1K8K3-F1
#
_entry.id   AF-A0AAE1K8K3-F1
#
_cell.length_a   1.000
_cell.length_b   1.000
_cell.length_c   1.000
_cell.angle_alpha   90.00
_cell.angle_beta   90.00
_cell.angle_gamma   90.00
#
_symmetry.space_group_name_H-M   'P 1'
#
loop_
_entity.id
_entity.type
_entity.pdbx_description
1 polymer ?
#
loop_
_entity_poly.entity_id
_entity_poly.type
_entity_poly.pdbx_seq_one_letter_code
_entity_poly.pdbx_strand_id
1 'polypeptide(L)'
;MRTVDSQLGTQHVHAHQVFIPYVEGQLRRASRLDPIYDSYKDGSLKMATRKKRGKGVQRRVLSTAAILQSWQSFLCVDANKVELFSFLSNVLVQTFHDDAKDPNGEAVIYLPRQEN
;
A
#
# COMPACT_ATOMS: atom_id res chain seq x y z
N MET A 1 -22.31 9.31 -26.62
CA MET A 1 -21.49 9.92 -25.55
C MET A 1 -21.95 9.30 -24.24
N ARG A 2 -21.31 8.21 -23.77
CA ARG A 2 -21.68 7.57 -22.50
C ARG A 2 -20.64 7.98 -21.47
N THR A 3 -21.05 8.83 -20.55
CA THR A 3 -20.37 9.05 -19.28
C THR A 3 -20.41 7.70 -18.56
N VAL A 4 -19.30 6.96 -18.58
CA VAL A 4 -19.13 5.80 -17.73
C VAL A 4 -18.94 6.34 -16.33
N ASP A 5 -20.02 6.27 -15.54
CA ASP A 5 -20.00 6.51 -14.11
C ASP A 5 -18.83 5.74 -13.51
N SER A 6 -17.85 6.50 -13.02
CA SER A 6 -16.70 5.97 -12.31
C SER A 6 -17.23 5.28 -11.06
N GLN A 7 -17.31 3.95 -11.08
CA GLN A 7 -17.66 3.16 -9.91
C GLN A 7 -16.79 3.62 -8.76
N LEU A 8 -17.44 4.18 -7.74
CA LEU A 8 -16.82 4.59 -6.49
C LEU A 8 -16.45 3.33 -5.71
N GLY A 9 -15.45 2.58 -6.19
CA GLY A 9 -14.86 1.50 -5.40
C GLY A 9 -14.23 2.11 -4.16
N THR A 10 -14.18 1.35 -3.07
CA THR A 10 -13.50 1.78 -1.84
C THR A 10 -12.04 1.31 -1.85
N GLN A 11 -11.19 1.86 -0.96
CA GLN A 11 -9.81 1.39 -0.81
C GLN A 11 -9.73 -0.12 -0.54
N HIS A 12 -10.70 -0.66 0.19
CA HIS A 12 -10.88 -2.09 0.39
C HIS A 12 -11.10 -2.83 -0.94
N VAL A 13 -12.04 -2.36 -1.77
CA VAL A 13 -12.32 -2.98 -3.09
C VAL A 13 -11.06 -2.96 -3.95
N HIS A 14 -10.33 -1.85 -3.99
CA HIS A 14 -9.06 -1.76 -4.72
C HIS A 14 -8.03 -2.78 -4.21
N ALA A 15 -7.86 -2.87 -2.90
CA ALA A 15 -6.89 -3.77 -2.30
C ALA A 15 -7.17 -5.24 -2.66
N HIS A 16 -8.43 -5.68 -2.55
CA HIS A 16 -8.81 -7.07 -2.81
C HIS A 16 -8.97 -7.42 -4.29
N GLN A 17 -9.34 -6.47 -5.15
CA GLN A 17 -9.59 -6.77 -6.57
C GLN A 17 -8.40 -6.49 -7.49
N VAL A 18 -7.46 -5.65 -7.05
CA VAL A 18 -6.32 -5.23 -7.88
C VAL A 18 -4.99 -5.58 -7.21
N PHE A 19 -4.79 -5.10 -5.98
CA PHE A 19 -3.48 -5.19 -5.34
C PHE A 19 -3.12 -6.61 -4.90
N ILE A 20 -4.00 -7.30 -4.18
CA ILE A 20 -3.77 -8.70 -3.74
C ILE A 20 -3.56 -9.63 -4.94
N PRO A 21 -4.44 -9.67 -5.96
CA PRO A 21 -4.24 -10.56 -7.11
C PRO A 21 -2.93 -10.27 -7.87
N TYR A 22 -2.50 -9.00 -7.92
CA TYR A 22 -1.21 -8.65 -8.48
C TYR A 22 -0.06 -9.27 -7.69
N VAL A 23 -0.08 -9.17 -6.36
CA VAL A 23 0.93 -9.75 -5.48
C VAL A 23 0.96 -11.28 -5.57
N GLU A 24 -0.20 -11.93 -5.54
CA GLU A 24 -0.30 -13.39 -5.76
C GLU A 24 0.30 -13.80 -7.11
N GLY A 25 0.04 -13.02 -8.16
CA GLY A 25 0.63 -13.23 -9.48
C GLY A 25 2.16 -13.14 -9.47
N GLN A 26 2.75 -12.25 -8.67
CA GLN A 26 4.20 -12.17 -8.49
C GLN A 26 4.74 -13.36 -7.69
N LEU A 27 4.04 -13.80 -6.64
CA LEU A 27 4.42 -14.97 -5.83
C LEU A 27 4.42 -16.28 -6.64
N ARG A 28 3.64 -16.39 -7.72
CA ARG A 28 3.74 -17.54 -8.65
C ARG A 28 5.11 -17.64 -9.34
N ARG A 29 5.89 -16.56 -9.36
CA ARG A 29 7.19 -16.47 -10.06
C ARG A 29 8.37 -16.38 -9.10
N ALA A 30 8.13 -16.21 -7.80
CA ALA A 30 9.17 -16.02 -6.80
C ALA A 30 8.77 -16.69 -5.48
N SER A 31 9.72 -17.29 -4.78
CA SER A 31 9.48 -17.94 -3.49
C SER A 31 9.22 -16.96 -2.34
N ARG A 32 9.59 -15.68 -2.50
CA ARG A 32 9.46 -14.64 -1.49
C ARG A 32 9.22 -13.28 -2.16
N LEU A 33 8.34 -12.48 -1.58
CA LEU A 33 8.06 -11.12 -2.00
C LEU A 33 8.14 -10.17 -0.80
N ASP A 34 8.99 -9.15 -0.92
CA ASP A 34 9.18 -8.09 0.07
C ASP A 34 8.60 -6.78 -0.49
N PRO A 35 7.47 -6.26 0.02
CA PRO A 35 6.97 -4.94 -0.37
C PRO A 35 7.88 -3.86 0.23
N ILE A 36 8.54 -3.07 -0.63
CA ILE A 36 9.37 -1.95 -0.20
C ILE A 36 8.69 -0.65 -0.62
N TYR A 37 8.45 0.22 0.37
CA TYR A 37 7.88 1.53 0.15
C TYR A 37 8.93 2.63 0.30
N ASP A 38 8.83 3.66 -0.54
CA ASP A 38 9.66 4.86 -0.42
C ASP A 38 9.35 5.59 0.90
N SER A 39 10.39 5.87 1.69
CA SER A 39 10.31 6.77 2.85
C SER A 39 11.13 8.05 2.62
N TYR A 40 10.55 9.19 2.99
CA TYR A 40 11.22 10.50 2.91
C TYR A 40 11.54 10.96 4.33
N LYS A 41 12.76 10.66 4.78
CA LYS A 41 13.24 11.11 6.10
C LYS A 41 13.40 12.63 6.13
N ASP A 42 13.08 13.23 7.26
CA ASP A 42 13.29 14.67 7.47
C ASP A 42 14.77 15.04 7.31
N GLY A 43 15.01 16.24 6.78
CA GLY A 43 16.36 16.73 6.45
C GLY A 43 17.03 16.07 5.23
N SER A 44 16.44 15.05 4.62
CA SER A 44 17.02 14.43 3.42
C SER A 44 16.87 15.30 2.17
N LEU A 45 17.83 15.22 1.25
CA LEU A 45 17.75 15.87 -0.07
C LEU A 45 16.51 15.39 -0.85
N LYS A 46 16.15 14.10 -0.69
CA LYS A 46 14.92 13.53 -1.28
C LYS A 46 13.68 14.27 -0.78
N MET A 47 13.59 14.51 0.53
CA MET A 47 12.51 15.29 1.14
C MET A 47 12.51 16.73 0.59
N ALA A 48 13.68 17.40 0.54
CA ALA A 48 13.77 18.78 0.07
C ALA A 48 13.31 18.94 -1.40
N THR A 49 13.72 18.01 -2.27
CA THR A 49 13.24 17.95 -3.67
C THR A 49 11.76 17.59 -3.73
N ARG A 50 11.29 16.72 -2.84
CA ARG A 50 9.90 16.27 -2.77
C ARG A 50 8.93 17.39 -2.39
N LYS A 51 9.27 18.22 -1.39
CA LYS A 51 8.48 19.40 -0.98
C LYS A 51 8.21 20.37 -2.14
N LYS A 52 9.05 20.38 -3.18
CA LYS A 52 8.89 21.24 -4.36
C LYS A 52 7.91 20.69 -5.41
N ARG A 53 7.41 19.44 -5.29
CA ARG A 53 6.54 18.79 -6.29
C ARG A 53 5.07 19.25 -6.28
N GLY A 54 4.70 20.20 -5.42
CA GLY A 54 3.38 20.85 -5.43
C GLY A 54 2.50 20.50 -4.23
N LYS A 55 1.32 21.14 -4.18
CA LYS A 55 0.34 20.99 -3.11
C LYS A 55 -0.73 19.99 -3.54
N GLY A 56 -0.72 18.80 -2.93
CA GLY A 56 -1.85 17.87 -3.03
C GLY A 56 -2.82 18.07 -1.86
N VAL A 57 -3.96 17.38 -1.91
CA VAL A 57 -4.93 17.38 -0.80
C VAL A 57 -4.64 16.16 0.09
N GLN A 58 -4.41 16.40 1.38
CA GLN A 58 -4.33 15.31 2.35
C GLN A 58 -5.71 14.66 2.47
N ARG A 59 -5.76 13.33 2.31
CA ARG A 59 -6.98 12.54 2.41
C ARG A 59 -6.67 11.32 3.24
N ARG A 60 -7.55 11.02 4.20
CA ARG A 60 -7.40 9.82 5.02
C ARG A 60 -7.62 8.57 4.18
N VAL A 61 -6.78 7.56 4.40
CA VAL A 61 -6.96 6.23 3.82
C VAL A 61 -7.70 5.36 4.83
N LEU A 62 -8.98 5.11 4.56
CA LEU A 62 -9.81 4.16 5.29
C LEU A 62 -10.28 3.08 4.34
N SER A 63 -10.58 1.89 4.85
CA SER A 63 -11.13 0.79 4.05
C SER A 63 -12.39 1.20 3.29
N THR A 64 -13.23 2.03 3.90
CA THR A 64 -14.48 2.58 3.34
C THR A 64 -14.28 3.87 2.53
N ALA A 65 -13.09 4.46 2.55
CA ALA A 65 -12.83 5.67 1.79
C ALA A 65 -12.92 5.37 0.29
N ALA A 66 -13.46 6.32 -0.47
CA ALA A 66 -13.52 6.22 -1.92
C ALA A 66 -12.11 6.09 -2.53
N ILE A 67 -12.01 5.31 -3.60
CA ILE A 67 -10.83 5.27 -4.46
C ILE A 67 -10.64 6.67 -5.05
N LEU A 68 -9.39 7.07 -5.10
CA LEU A 68 -9.00 8.40 -5.52
C LEU A 68 -9.01 8.44 -7.05
N GLN A 69 -9.76 9.37 -7.63
CA GLN A 69 -9.80 9.56 -9.08
C GLN A 69 -8.47 10.06 -9.66
N SER A 70 -7.63 10.72 -8.86
CA SER A 70 -6.30 11.20 -9.28
C SER A 70 -5.22 10.67 -8.34
N TRP A 71 -4.62 9.54 -8.72
CA TRP A 71 -3.50 8.94 -8.00
C TRP A 71 -2.28 9.87 -7.95
N GLN A 72 -2.00 10.62 -9.01
CA GLN A 72 -0.83 11.51 -9.08
C GLN A 72 -0.91 12.62 -8.03
N SER A 73 -2.07 13.26 -7.88
CA SER A 73 -2.27 14.33 -6.88
C SER A 73 -2.32 13.79 -5.46
N PHE A 74 -2.92 12.62 -5.24
CA PHE A 74 -2.94 11.97 -3.94
C PHE A 74 -1.55 11.55 -3.48
N LEU A 75 -0.81 10.87 -4.36
CA LEU A 75 0.57 10.45 -4.12
C LEU A 75 1.51 11.66 -4.09
N CYS A 76 1.08 12.89 -4.36
CA CYS A 76 1.86 14.10 -4.15
C CYS A 76 1.92 14.54 -2.68
N VAL A 77 1.13 13.96 -1.79
CA VAL A 77 1.17 14.22 -0.34
C VAL A 77 1.85 13.05 0.37
N ASP A 78 2.84 13.31 1.22
CA ASP A 78 3.60 12.24 1.87
C ASP A 78 2.80 11.55 2.98
N ALA A 79 1.96 12.28 3.72
CA ALA A 79 1.04 11.69 4.70
C ALA A 79 0.09 10.64 4.05
N ASN A 80 -0.42 10.95 2.86
CA ASN A 80 -1.26 10.04 2.09
C ASN A 80 -0.52 8.76 1.70
N LYS A 81 0.77 8.86 1.34
CA LYS A 81 1.61 7.70 1.04
C LYS A 81 1.79 6.82 2.28
N VAL A 82 2.14 7.44 3.41
CA VAL A 82 2.35 6.72 4.67
C VAL A 82 1.08 5.96 5.07
N GLU A 83 -0.08 6.61 5.02
CA GLU A 83 -1.35 5.96 5.33
C GLU A 83 -1.70 4.84 4.33
N LEU A 84 -1.53 5.08 3.03
CA LEU A 84 -1.78 4.08 1.99
C LEU A 84 -0.88 2.86 2.16
N PHE A 85 0.43 3.06 2.34
CA PHE A 85 1.39 1.97 2.46
C PHE A 85 1.16 1.17 3.74
N SER A 86 0.81 1.83 4.83
CA SER A 86 0.43 1.16 6.08
C SER A 86 -0.83 0.32 5.87
N PHE A 87 -1.85 0.86 5.21
CA PHE A 87 -3.08 0.14 4.88
C PHE A 87 -2.81 -1.09 4.01
N LEU A 88 -2.06 -0.94 2.91
CA LEU A 88 -1.72 -2.06 2.02
C LEU A 88 -0.89 -3.13 2.72
N SER A 89 0.07 -2.72 3.56
CA SER A 89 0.88 -3.66 4.37
C SER A 89 0.00 -4.48 5.29
N ASN A 90 -0.93 -3.84 6.00
CA ASN A 90 -1.86 -4.52 6.90
C ASN A 90 -2.75 -5.50 6.13
N VAL A 91 -3.23 -5.12 4.95
CA VAL A 91 -4.04 -6.01 4.09
C VAL A 91 -3.22 -7.23 3.65
N LEU A 92 -1.95 -7.06 3.27
CA LEU A 92 -1.08 -8.19 2.93
C LEU A 92 -0.87 -9.12 4.12
N VAL A 93 -0.53 -8.54 5.27
CA VAL A 93 -0.33 -9.30 6.51
C VAL A 93 -1.59 -10.10 6.85
N GLN A 94 -2.79 -9.49 6.77
CA GLN A 94 -4.06 -10.18 7.03
C GLN A 94 -4.36 -11.27 6.00
N THR A 95 -4.08 -11.02 4.72
CA THR A 95 -4.42 -11.96 3.64
C THR A 95 -3.53 -13.19 3.65
N PHE A 96 -2.24 -13.02 3.94
CA PHE A 96 -1.25 -14.10 3.91
C PHE A 96 -0.92 -14.66 5.31
N HIS A 97 -1.53 -14.15 6.39
CA HIS A 97 -1.36 -14.66 7.76
C HIS A 97 -1.89 -16.10 7.91
N ASP A 98 -2.93 -16.44 7.16
CA ASP A 98 -3.69 -17.69 7.35
C ASP A 98 -3.06 -18.88 6.60
N ASP A 99 -2.17 -18.63 5.63
CA ASP A 99 -1.52 -19.67 4.82
C ASP A 99 -0.14 -20.10 5.36
N ALA A 100 0.39 -19.42 6.38
CA ALA A 100 1.71 -19.67 6.95
C ALA A 100 1.63 -20.36 8.32
N LYS A 101 1.08 -21.57 8.36
CA LYS A 101 1.38 -22.52 9.44
C LYS A 101 2.46 -23.48 8.97
N ASP A 102 3.66 -23.36 9.51
CA ASP A 102 4.64 -24.45 9.47
C ASP A 102 4.02 -25.71 10.12
N PRO A 103 4.47 -26.94 9.77
CA PRO A 103 4.01 -28.17 10.42
C PRO A 103 4.23 -28.21 11.94
N ASN A 104 4.97 -27.25 12.51
CA ASN A 104 5.23 -27.09 13.93
C ASN A 104 4.35 -26.03 14.63
N GLY A 105 3.46 -25.35 13.91
CA GLY A 105 2.48 -24.42 14.51
C GLY A 105 3.01 -23.03 14.89
N GLU A 106 4.21 -22.64 14.47
CA GLU A 106 4.67 -21.25 14.61
C GLU A 106 4.17 -20.38 13.46
N ALA A 107 3.73 -19.17 13.81
CA ALA A 107 3.23 -18.17 12.89
C ALA A 107 4.41 -17.48 12.19
N VAL A 108 4.66 -17.80 10.92
CA VAL A 108 5.70 -17.11 10.14
C VAL A 108 5.11 -15.81 9.59
N ILE A 109 5.07 -14.80 10.44
CA ILE A 109 4.83 -13.42 10.00
C ILE A 109 6.10 -12.64 10.25
N TYR A 110 6.57 -12.04 9.17
CA TYR A 110 7.63 -11.05 9.14
C TYR A 110 7.73 -10.26 10.44
N LEU A 111 8.79 -10.51 11.20
CA LEU A 111 9.25 -9.56 12.20
C LEU A 111 10.05 -8.47 11.47
N PRO A 112 9.72 -7.18 11.65
CA PRO A 112 10.53 -6.11 11.10
C PRO A 112 11.96 -6.26 11.61
N ARG A 113 12.93 -6.13 10.70
CA ARG A 113 14.36 -6.18 10.99
C ARG A 113 14.65 -5.19 12.13
N GLN A 114 14.96 -5.72 13.32
CA GLN A 114 15.52 -4.93 14.41
C GLN A 114 16.93 -4.53 13.95
N GLU A 115 17.12 -3.24 13.64
CA GLU A 115 18.46 -2.71 13.43
C GLU A 115 19.19 -2.69 14.79
N ASN A 116 20.42 -3.23 14.78
CA ASN A 116 21.34 -3.26 15.91
C ASN A 116 22.26 -2.04 15.85
#